data_AF-A0A1Z9TBT4-F1
#
_entry.id   AF-A0A1Z9TBT4-F1
#
_cell.length_a   1.000
_cell.length_b   1.000
_cell.length_c   1.000
_cell.angle_alpha   90.00
_cell.angle_beta   90.00
_cell.angle_gamma   90.00
#
_symmetry.space_group_name_H-M   'P 1'
#
loop_
_entity.id
_entity.type
_entity.pdbx_description
1 polymer ?
#
loop_
_entity_poly.entity_id
_entity_poly.type
_entity_poly.pdbx_seq_one_letter_code
_entity_poly.pdbx_strand_id
1 'polypeptide(L)'
;MNNRYINIYNNIVNLTRNKNLYSKMNKQDDFSDRLIFFLFHFGFFLKSFKKRTDKKELQDIYDYCFRQLELSIREIGYSDVTINKKMKIYINTFHSILGKIENWDNLEKSEKSKIFENYLNITLQSDFLAIYFDKFYLDLSKNTLNYYLKDVIK
;
A
#
# COMPACT_ATOMS: atom_id res chain seq x y z
N MET A 1 -10.64 4.02 21.00
CA MET A 1 -10.63 4.05 19.52
C MET A 1 -10.99 2.66 19.03
N ASN A 2 -11.90 2.52 18.07
CA ASN A 2 -12.26 1.20 17.55
C ASN A 2 -11.07 0.64 16.75
N ASN A 3 -10.39 -0.37 17.30
CA ASN A 3 -9.20 -0.97 16.71
C ASN A 3 -9.52 -2.13 15.77
N ARG A 4 -10.79 -2.26 15.32
CA ARG A 4 -11.23 -3.34 14.42
C ARG A 4 -10.30 -3.56 13.21
N TYR A 5 -9.74 -2.50 12.65
CA TYR A 5 -8.90 -2.56 11.45
C TYR A 5 -7.40 -2.42 11.73
N ILE A 6 -6.99 -2.45 13.00
CA ILE A 6 -5.58 -2.30 13.39
C ILE A 6 -4.71 -3.41 12.79
N ASN A 7 -5.24 -4.63 12.72
CA ASN A 7 -4.53 -5.78 12.19
C ASN A 7 -4.27 -5.64 10.68
N ILE A 8 -5.24 -5.10 9.93
CA ILE A 8 -5.04 -4.77 8.51
C ILE A 8 -3.92 -3.74 8.38
N TYR A 9 -3.99 -2.64 9.11
CA TYR A 9 -2.98 -1.58 9.07
C TYR A 9 -1.58 -2.14 9.40
N ASN A 10 -1.44 -2.83 10.53
CA ASN A 10 -0.18 -3.40 11.01
C ASN A 10 0.39 -4.43 10.02
N ASN A 11 -0.46 -5.28 9.44
CA ASN A 11 -0.04 -6.24 8.43
C ASN A 11 0.52 -5.53 7.19
N ILE A 12 -0.15 -4.48 6.71
CA ILE A 12 0.35 -3.70 5.57
C ILE A 12 1.67 -3.01 5.93
N VAL A 13 1.79 -2.38 7.12
CA VAL A 13 3.05 -1.80 7.60
C VAL A 13 4.15 -2.85 7.69
N ASN A 14 3.85 -4.08 8.13
CA ASN A 14 4.84 -5.14 8.20
C ASN A 14 5.32 -5.58 6.80
N LEU A 15 4.43 -5.62 5.81
CA LEU A 15 4.80 -5.90 4.43
C LEU A 15 5.77 -4.87 3.85
N THR A 16 5.62 -3.58 4.20
CA THR A 16 6.55 -2.55 3.73
C THR A 16 7.94 -2.65 4.35
N ARG A 17 8.11 -3.35 5.47
CA ARG A 17 9.42 -3.57 6.10
C ARG A 17 10.24 -4.68 5.43
N ASN A 18 9.68 -5.36 4.42
CA ASN A 18 10.40 -6.40 3.70
C ASN A 18 11.58 -5.80 2.90
N LYS A 19 12.80 -6.06 3.38
CA LYS A 19 14.05 -5.57 2.78
C LYS A 19 14.19 -5.92 1.29
N ASN A 20 13.56 -7.00 0.83
CA ASN A 20 13.62 -7.40 -0.57
C ASN A 20 12.99 -6.35 -1.50
N LEU A 21 11.99 -5.58 -1.04
CA LEU A 21 11.36 -4.49 -1.79
C LEU A 21 12.37 -3.40 -2.20
N TYR A 22 13.40 -3.19 -1.39
CA TYR A 22 14.39 -2.13 -1.54
C TYR A 22 15.67 -2.61 -2.24
N SER A 23 15.79 -3.90 -2.52
CA SER A 23 17.01 -4.53 -3.02
C SER A 23 17.52 -3.99 -4.37
N LYS A 24 16.69 -3.25 -5.09
CA LYS A 24 16.98 -2.64 -6.41
C LYS A 24 16.78 -1.12 -6.44
N MET A 25 16.71 -0.48 -5.28
CA MET A 25 16.62 0.98 -5.17
C MET A 25 18.01 1.63 -5.21
N ASN A 26 18.11 2.76 -5.91
CA ASN A 26 19.38 3.48 -6.09
C ASN A 26 19.86 4.22 -4.83
N LYS A 27 18.95 4.46 -3.87
CA LYS A 27 19.22 5.06 -2.56
C LYS A 27 18.51 4.27 -1.46
N GLN A 28 19.02 4.43 -0.25
CA GLN A 28 18.62 3.73 0.96
C GLN A 28 17.15 4.04 1.33
N ASP A 29 16.43 3.00 1.78
CA ASP A 29 15.10 2.97 2.41
C ASP A 29 14.76 4.24 3.21
N ASP A 30 14.15 5.23 2.54
CA ASP A 30 13.64 6.42 3.20
C ASP A 30 12.18 6.22 3.65
N PHE A 31 11.73 7.08 4.55
CA PHE A 31 10.36 7.02 5.06
C PHE A 31 9.31 7.21 3.94
N SER A 32 9.60 8.03 2.94
CA SER A 32 8.72 8.27 1.81
C SER A 32 8.59 7.02 0.93
N ASP A 33 9.67 6.30 0.68
CA ASP A 33 9.67 5.04 -0.07
C ASP A 33 8.82 3.98 0.64
N ARG A 34 8.99 3.83 1.96
CA ARG A 34 8.12 3.00 2.81
C ARG A 34 6.65 3.39 2.71
N LEU A 35 6.34 4.69 2.66
CA LEU A 35 4.97 5.15 2.46
C LEU A 35 4.45 4.81 1.07
N ILE A 36 5.23 4.99 0.00
CA ILE A 36 4.79 4.61 -1.36
C ILE A 36 4.52 3.11 -1.43
N PHE A 37 5.38 2.26 -0.84
CA PHE A 37 5.09 0.83 -0.75
C PHE A 37 3.84 0.54 0.08
N PHE A 38 3.58 1.27 1.16
CA PHE A 38 2.33 1.14 1.92
C PHE A 38 1.13 1.42 1.01
N LEU A 39 1.16 2.52 0.25
CA LEU A 39 0.10 2.91 -0.66
C LEU A 39 -0.14 1.84 -1.75
N PHE A 40 0.91 1.25 -2.31
CA PHE A 40 0.75 0.14 -3.26
C PHE A 40 0.08 -1.08 -2.62
N HIS A 41 0.62 -1.58 -1.50
CA HIS A 41 0.04 -2.73 -0.81
C HIS A 41 -1.42 -2.48 -0.43
N PHE A 42 -1.73 -1.30 0.08
CA PHE A 42 -3.09 -0.93 0.43
C PHE A 42 -4.00 -0.82 -0.80
N GLY A 43 -3.51 -0.31 -1.92
CA GLY A 43 -4.25 -0.24 -3.18
C GLY A 43 -4.64 -1.64 -3.69
N PHE A 44 -3.68 -2.56 -3.72
CA PHE A 44 -3.92 -3.96 -4.09
C PHE A 44 -4.88 -4.65 -3.12
N PHE A 45 -4.76 -4.37 -1.82
CA PHE A 45 -5.69 -4.85 -0.81
C PHE A 45 -7.13 -4.42 -1.12
N LEU A 46 -7.38 -3.12 -1.30
CA LEU A 46 -8.72 -2.62 -1.64
C LEU A 46 -9.22 -3.21 -2.97
N LYS A 47 -8.37 -3.27 -4.01
CA LYS A 47 -8.74 -3.88 -5.30
C LYS A 47 -9.16 -5.34 -5.16
N SER A 48 -8.47 -6.13 -4.35
CA SER A 48 -8.79 -7.56 -4.16
C SER A 48 -10.15 -7.79 -3.51
N PHE A 49 -10.55 -6.91 -2.60
CA PHE A 49 -11.79 -7.04 -1.83
C PHE A 49 -12.95 -6.22 -2.38
N LYS A 50 -12.71 -5.27 -3.31
CA LYS A 50 -13.72 -4.37 -3.92
C LYS A 50 -15.00 -5.08 -4.40
N LYS A 51 -14.90 -6.30 -4.93
CA LYS A 51 -16.05 -7.07 -5.45
C LYS A 51 -16.69 -8.04 -4.43
N ARG A 52 -16.04 -8.27 -3.29
CA ARG A 52 -16.37 -9.35 -2.34
C ARG A 52 -16.71 -8.85 -0.94
N THR A 53 -16.63 -7.56 -0.70
CA THR A 53 -16.85 -6.91 0.60
C THR A 53 -17.82 -5.75 0.42
N ASP A 54 -18.60 -5.48 1.47
CA ASP A 54 -19.46 -4.31 1.51
C ASP A 54 -18.66 -3.00 1.33
N LYS A 55 -19.23 -2.08 0.56
CA LYS A 55 -18.57 -0.81 0.23
C LYS A 55 -18.29 0.03 1.48
N LYS A 56 -19.20 0.03 2.46
CA LYS A 56 -19.03 0.78 3.71
C LYS A 56 -17.88 0.21 4.53
N GLU A 57 -17.75 -1.12 4.61
CA GLU A 57 -16.64 -1.75 5.32
C GLU A 57 -15.28 -1.40 4.68
N LEU A 58 -15.19 -1.38 3.34
CA LEU A 58 -13.96 -0.94 2.66
C LEU A 58 -13.66 0.55 2.86
N GLN A 59 -14.69 1.40 2.94
CA GLN A 59 -14.54 2.82 3.28
C GLN A 59 -14.05 3.00 4.71
N ASP A 60 -14.60 2.25 5.66
CA ASP A 60 -14.15 2.31 7.06
C ASP A 60 -12.68 1.87 7.20
N ILE A 61 -12.24 0.86 6.43
CA ILE A 61 -10.83 0.43 6.38
C ILE A 61 -9.95 1.53 5.79
N TYR A 62 -10.39 2.17 4.71
CA TYR A 62 -9.71 3.31 4.09
C TYR A 62 -9.51 4.46 5.08
N ASP A 63 -10.59 4.92 5.71
CA ASP A 63 -10.55 6.03 6.65
C ASP A 63 -9.67 5.68 7.86
N TYR A 64 -9.76 4.44 8.35
CA TYR A 64 -8.92 3.97 9.43
C TYR A 64 -7.43 3.99 9.05
N CYS A 65 -7.05 3.43 7.89
CA CYS A 65 -5.64 3.37 7.47
C CYS A 65 -5.05 4.76 7.24
N PHE A 66 -5.78 5.67 6.60
CA PHE A 66 -5.28 7.04 6.37
C PHE A 66 -5.16 7.84 7.66
N ARG A 67 -6.07 7.63 8.63
CA ARG A 67 -5.92 8.23 9.96
C ARG A 67 -4.67 7.71 10.68
N GLN A 68 -4.38 6.41 10.60
CA GLN A 68 -3.15 5.85 11.18
C GLN A 68 -1.89 6.40 10.50
N LEU A 69 -1.90 6.52 9.17
CA LEU A 69 -0.80 7.14 8.43
C LEU A 69 -0.56 8.59 8.86
N GLU A 70 -1.62 9.39 9.03
CA GLU A 70 -1.49 10.76 9.52
C GLU A 70 -0.82 10.81 10.89
N LEU A 71 -1.26 9.95 11.82
CA LEU A 71 -0.68 9.86 13.16
C LEU A 71 0.80 9.47 13.09
N SER A 72 1.17 8.48 12.28
CA SER A 72 2.57 8.09 12.09
C SER A 72 3.42 9.20 11.48
N ILE A 73 2.87 10.03 10.57
CA ILE A 73 3.59 11.18 10.01
C ILE A 73 3.75 12.28 11.06
N ARG A 74 2.76 12.47 11.93
CA ARG A 74 2.80 13.44 13.02
C ARG A 74 3.87 13.10 14.05
N GLU A 75 4.08 11.82 14.33
CA GLU A 75 5.12 11.31 15.22
C GLU A 75 6.56 11.61 14.74
N ILE A 76 6.75 11.95 13.45
CA ILE A 76 8.05 12.35 12.91
C ILE A 76 8.44 13.78 13.37
N GLY A 77 7.51 14.55 13.93
CA GLY A 77 7.78 15.89 14.46
C GLY A 77 7.64 17.02 13.43
N TYR A 78 6.89 16.81 12.35
CA TYR A 78 6.55 17.87 11.40
C TYR A 78 5.52 18.84 12.00
N SER A 79 5.51 20.11 11.53
CA SER A 79 4.44 21.06 11.86
C SER A 79 3.11 20.65 11.23
N ASP A 80 1.98 21.04 11.84
CA ASP A 80 0.62 20.74 11.33
C ASP A 80 0.43 21.16 9.88
N VAL A 81 0.95 22.33 9.49
CA VAL A 81 0.89 22.83 8.12
C VAL A 81 1.62 21.89 7.15
N THR A 82 2.74 21.33 7.57
CA THR A 82 3.55 20.40 6.77
C THR A 82 2.86 19.03 6.65
N ILE A 83 2.28 18.55 7.75
CA ILE A 83 1.51 17.29 7.79
C ILE A 83 0.35 17.38 6.80
N ASN A 84 -0.46 18.44 6.86
CA ASN A 84 -1.61 18.62 5.97
C ASN A 84 -1.23 18.61 4.48
N LYS A 85 -0.12 19.29 4.13
CA LYS A 85 0.42 19.27 2.76
C LYS A 85 0.86 17.87 2.34
N LYS A 86 1.60 17.17 3.19
CA LYS A 86 2.07 15.79 2.93
C LYS A 86 0.91 14.81 2.79
N MET A 87 -0.08 14.85 3.68
CA MET A 87 -1.27 13.99 3.60
C MET A 87 -2.03 14.19 2.29
N LYS A 88 -2.21 15.45 1.85
CA LYS A 88 -2.83 15.74 0.56
C LYS A 88 -2.06 15.12 -0.60
N ILE A 89 -0.72 15.18 -0.58
CA ILE A 89 0.14 14.54 -1.58
C ILE A 89 -0.08 13.02 -1.55
N TYR A 90 -0.02 12.38 -0.38
CA TYR A 90 -0.16 10.92 -0.27
C TYR A 90 -1.54 10.41 -0.69
N ILE A 91 -2.61 11.13 -0.35
CA ILE A 91 -3.97 10.79 -0.81
C ILE A 91 -4.06 10.89 -2.34
N ASN A 92 -3.54 11.95 -2.94
CA ASN A 92 -3.52 12.11 -4.39
C ASN A 92 -2.69 11.01 -5.08
N THR A 93 -1.52 10.69 -4.53
CA THR A 93 -0.68 9.59 -4.99
C THR A 93 -1.42 8.26 -4.89
N PHE A 94 -2.15 8.02 -3.80
CA PHE A 94 -2.94 6.79 -3.63
C PHE A 94 -4.04 6.66 -4.68
N HIS A 95 -4.81 7.71 -4.94
CA HIS A 95 -5.83 7.69 -5.99
C HIS A 95 -5.22 7.47 -7.38
N SER A 96 -4.06 8.08 -7.64
CA SER A 96 -3.30 7.83 -8.86
C SER A 96 -2.91 6.34 -8.99
N ILE A 97 -2.38 5.74 -7.92
CA ILE A 97 -2.03 4.31 -7.86
C ILE A 97 -3.27 3.44 -8.13
N LEU A 98 -4.40 3.71 -7.46
CA LEU A 98 -5.64 2.96 -7.64
C LEU A 98 -6.08 2.93 -9.12
N GLY A 99 -5.99 4.07 -9.81
CA GLY A 99 -6.30 4.15 -11.24
C GLY A 99 -5.34 3.32 -12.10
N LYS A 100 -4.04 3.31 -11.77
CA LYS A 100 -3.03 2.52 -12.50
C LYS A 100 -3.21 1.01 -12.31
N ILE A 101 -3.56 0.57 -11.10
CA ILE A 101 -3.71 -0.86 -10.81
C ILE A 101 -5.12 -1.40 -11.11
N GLU A 102 -6.09 -0.57 -11.50
CA GLU A 102 -7.45 -1.03 -11.77
C GLU A 102 -7.49 -2.15 -12.83
N ASN A 103 -6.74 -1.97 -13.92
CA ASN A 103 -6.60 -2.95 -15.01
C ASN A 103 -5.36 -3.84 -14.90
N TRP A 104 -4.80 -4.00 -13.69
CA TRP A 104 -3.56 -4.75 -13.45
C TRP A 104 -3.48 -6.12 -14.13
N ASP A 105 -4.60 -6.85 -14.13
CA ASP A 105 -4.72 -8.21 -14.68
C ASP A 105 -4.51 -8.28 -16.21
N ASN A 106 -4.73 -7.16 -16.90
CA ASN A 106 -4.61 -7.04 -18.36
C ASN A 106 -3.26 -6.46 -18.81
N LEU A 107 -2.40 -6.06 -17.87
CA LEU A 107 -1.12 -5.45 -18.18
C LEU A 107 -0.04 -6.52 -18.36
N GLU A 108 0.83 -6.30 -19.34
CA GLU A 108 2.05 -7.07 -19.45
C GLU A 108 3.02 -6.72 -18.32
N LYS A 109 3.96 -7.64 -18.06
CA LYS A 109 4.94 -7.49 -16.97
C LYS A 109 5.76 -6.19 -17.09
N SER A 110 6.12 -5.80 -18.32
CA SER A 110 6.87 -4.56 -18.58
C SER A 110 6.05 -3.30 -18.23
N GLU A 111 4.74 -3.31 -18.49
CA GLU A 111 3.83 -2.22 -18.15
C GLU A 111 3.61 -2.13 -16.64
N LYS A 112 3.49 -3.28 -15.97
CA LYS A 112 3.46 -3.38 -14.51
C LYS A 112 4.71 -2.79 -13.86
N SER A 113 5.89 -3.11 -14.40
CA SER A 113 7.17 -2.54 -13.93
C SER A 113 7.20 -1.01 -14.06
N LYS A 114 6.76 -0.48 -15.21
CA LYS A 114 6.66 0.98 -15.45
C LYS A 114 5.73 1.68 -14.46
N ILE A 115 4.67 1.02 -13.97
CA ILE A 115 3.83 1.62 -12.94
C ILE A 115 4.68 1.97 -11.71
N PHE A 116 5.48 1.04 -11.19
CA PHE A 116 6.30 1.29 -10.00
C PHE A 116 7.38 2.34 -10.24
N GLU A 117 8.04 2.33 -11.41
CA GLU A 117 9.06 3.30 -11.80
C GLU A 117 8.55 4.75 -11.76
N ASN A 118 7.27 4.98 -12.02
CA ASN A 118 6.68 6.32 -11.98
C ASN A 118 6.55 6.89 -10.55
N TYR A 119 6.60 6.04 -9.52
CA TYR A 119 6.43 6.47 -8.12
C TYR A 119 7.66 6.21 -7.26
N LEU A 120 8.54 5.28 -7.67
CA LEU A 120 9.73 4.87 -6.94
C LEU A 120 10.96 5.13 -7.78
N ASN A 121 12.05 5.55 -7.15
CA ASN A 121 13.34 5.75 -7.81
C ASN A 121 14.10 4.42 -7.98
N ILE A 122 13.52 3.51 -8.79
CA ILE A 122 14.05 2.17 -9.10
C ILE A 122 14.63 2.12 -10.52
N THR A 123 15.59 1.23 -10.74
CA THR A 123 16.17 1.02 -12.08
C THR A 123 15.23 0.21 -12.97
N LEU A 124 15.08 0.66 -14.23
CA LEU A 124 14.24 0.13 -15.34
C LEU A 124 14.33 -1.37 -15.66
N GLN A 125 15.17 -2.15 -14.97
CA GLN A 125 15.44 -3.56 -15.25
C GLN A 125 14.93 -4.52 -14.18
N SER A 126 14.28 -4.04 -13.12
CA SER A 126 13.77 -4.91 -12.06
C SER A 126 12.28 -5.18 -12.17
N ASP A 127 11.94 -6.17 -13.00
CA ASP A 127 10.65 -6.88 -12.99
C ASP A 127 10.24 -7.48 -11.63
N PHE A 128 11.16 -7.40 -10.66
CA PHE A 128 10.99 -7.90 -9.31
C PHE A 128 9.72 -7.39 -8.63
N LEU A 129 9.41 -6.09 -8.73
CA LEU A 129 8.21 -5.54 -8.08
C LEU A 129 6.93 -6.03 -8.74
N ALA A 130 6.88 -6.11 -10.08
CA ALA A 130 5.75 -6.71 -10.79
C ALA A 130 5.51 -8.15 -10.34
N ILE A 131 6.56 -8.97 -10.27
CA ILE A 131 6.48 -10.36 -9.79
C ILE A 131 6.01 -10.41 -8.32
N TYR A 132 6.57 -9.56 -7.47
CA TYR A 132 6.21 -9.51 -6.06
C TYR A 132 4.72 -9.17 -5.87
N PHE A 133 4.24 -8.12 -6.54
CA PHE A 133 2.86 -7.67 -6.42
C PHE A 133 1.86 -8.60 -7.11
N ASP A 134 2.25 -9.30 -8.18
CA ASP A 134 1.43 -10.39 -8.75
C ASP A 134 1.21 -11.52 -7.73
N LYS A 135 2.28 -11.95 -7.05
CA LYS A 135 2.17 -12.97 -5.99
C LYS A 135 1.33 -12.48 -4.82
N PHE A 136 1.58 -11.26 -4.36
CA PHE A 136 0.82 -10.65 -3.27
C PHE A 136 -0.68 -10.55 -3.63
N TYR A 137 -1.00 -10.07 -4.83
CA TYR A 137 -2.38 -9.94 -5.29
C TYR A 137 -3.08 -11.30 -5.40
N LEU A 138 -2.38 -12.31 -5.92
CA LEU A 138 -2.87 -13.68 -5.96
C LEU A 138 -3.12 -14.22 -4.54
N ASP A 139 -2.25 -13.96 -3.58
CA ASP A 139 -2.41 -14.43 -2.19
C ASP A 139 -3.56 -13.73 -1.46
N LEU A 140 -3.77 -12.44 -1.71
CA LEU A 140 -4.97 -11.73 -1.25
C LEU A 140 -6.24 -12.38 -1.82
N SER A 141 -6.20 -12.86 -3.06
CA SER A 141 -7.38 -13.42 -3.72
C SER A 141 -7.85 -14.76 -3.11
N LYS A 142 -6.95 -15.49 -2.44
CA LYS A 142 -7.19 -16.80 -1.82
C LYS A 142 -7.84 -16.72 -0.45
N ASN A 143 -7.86 -15.54 0.16
CA ASN A 143 -8.30 -15.34 1.53
C ASN A 143 -9.52 -14.40 1.60
N THR A 144 -10.28 -14.49 2.70
CA THR A 144 -11.40 -13.57 2.96
C THR A 144 -10.90 -12.34 3.72
N LEU A 145 -11.65 -11.23 3.68
CA LEU A 145 -11.31 -10.04 4.48
C LEU A 145 -11.20 -10.38 5.97
N ASN A 146 -12.09 -11.23 6.49
CA ASN A 146 -12.09 -11.69 7.88
C ASN A 146 -10.78 -12.35 8.30
N TYR A 147 -10.06 -12.98 7.39
CA TYR A 147 -8.73 -13.54 7.67
C TYR A 147 -7.74 -12.44 8.12
N TYR A 148 -7.80 -11.27 7.49
CA TYR A 148 -6.92 -10.13 7.79
C TYR A 148 -7.40 -9.25 8.95
N LEU A 149 -8.65 -9.41 9.37
CA LEU A 149 -9.21 -8.75 10.56
C LEU A 149 -8.82 -9.48 11.85
N LYS A 150 -8.73 -10.81 11.80
CA LYS A 150 -8.37 -11.62 12.96
C LYS A 150 -6.92 -11.35 13.37
N ASP A 151 -6.70 -11.32 14.67
CA ASP A 151 -5.36 -11.33 15.23
C ASP A 151 -4.73 -12.67 14.87
N VAL A 152 -3.69 -12.65 14.03
CA VAL A 152 -2.86 -13.84 13.86
C VAL A 152 -1.91 -13.84 15.05
N ILE A 153 -2.34 -14.48 16.14
CA ILE A 153 -1.41 -14.98 17.15
C ILE A 153 -0.49 -15.95 16.39
N LYS A 154 0.73 -15.49 16.09
CA LYS A 154 1.81 -16.36 15.62
C LYS A 154 2.54 -16.93 16.81
#